data_AF-A0A940P802-F1
#
_entry.id   AF-A0A940P802-F1
#
_cell.length_a   1.000
_cell.length_b   1.000
_cell.length_c   1.000
_cell.angle_alpha   90.00
_cell.angle_beta   90.00
_cell.angle_gamma   90.00
#
_symmetry.space_group_name_H-M   'P 1'
#
loop_
_entity.id
_entity.type
_entity.pdbx_description
1 polymer ?
#
loop_
_entity_poly.entity_id
_entity_poly.type
_entity_poly.pdbx_seq_one_letter_code
_entity_poly.pdbx_strand_id
1 'polypeptide(L)'
;MTELEKCLREFEGYLKKEKNASSNTLNSYLRDLRQFGDWLSATQEMPLQQAGEEEISAYYRFLRASGKSQATVQRCSATLRCYYAHLIDKRKLKDNPARHV
;
A
#
# COMPACT_ATOMS: atom_id res chain seq x y z
N MET A 1 -16.92 5.16 9.37
CA MET A 1 -15.82 4.31 8.84
C MET A 1 -15.07 5.15 7.82
N THR A 2 -13.76 5.33 7.96
CA THR A 2 -12.98 6.16 7.01
C THR A 2 -12.73 5.41 5.70
N GLU A 3 -12.38 6.12 4.63
CA GLU A 3 -12.06 5.50 3.34
C GLU A 3 -10.84 4.56 3.44
N LEU A 4 -9.86 4.91 4.27
CA LEU A 4 -8.71 4.06 4.57
C LEU A 4 -9.12 2.74 5.22
N GLU A 5 -10.04 2.77 6.19
CA GLU A 5 -10.55 1.55 6.85
C GLU A 5 -11.33 0.64 5.89
N LYS A 6 -11.95 1.22 4.86
CA LYS A 6 -12.61 0.44 3.80
C LYS A 6 -11.58 -0.24 2.91
N CYS A 7 -10.56 0.50 2.47
CA CYS A 7 -9.46 -0.04 1.66
C CYS A 7 -8.73 -1.19 2.36
N LEU A 8 -8.43 -1.04 3.65
CA LEU A 8 -7.75 -2.07 4.43
C LEU A 8 -8.59 -3.34 4.57
N ARG A 9 -9.91 -3.21 4.79
CA ARG A 9 -10.82 -4.37 4.85
C ARG A 9 -10.95 -5.09 3.52
N GLU A 10 -11.08 -4.36 2.42
CA GLU A 10 -11.13 -4.96 1.08
C GLU A 10 -9.82 -5.71 0.78
N PHE A 11 -8.68 -5.10 1.09
CA PHE A 11 -7.37 -5.70 0.88
C PHE A 11 -7.10 -6.89 1.80
N GLU A 12 -7.54 -6.84 3.06
CA GLU A 12 -7.48 -7.99 3.97
C GLU A 12 -8.26 -9.18 3.41
N GLY A 13 -9.47 -8.94 2.90
CA GLY A 13 -10.30 -9.96 2.25
C GLY A 13 -9.60 -10.57 1.03
N TYR A 14 -8.98 -9.74 0.19
CA TYR A 14 -8.18 -10.18 -0.95
C TYR A 14 -6.98 -11.04 -0.53
N LEU A 15 -6.19 -10.58 0.44
CA LEU A 15 -5.02 -11.30 0.91
C LEU A 15 -5.38 -12.68 1.49
N LYS A 16 -6.48 -12.77 2.23
CA LYS A 16 -6.96 -14.03 2.81
C LYS A 16 -7.54 -14.98 1.75
N LYS A 17 -8.47 -14.50 0.93
CA LYS A 17 -9.30 -15.36 0.07
C LYS A 17 -8.65 -15.64 -1.29
N GLU A 18 -7.98 -14.65 -1.85
CA GLU A 18 -7.45 -14.71 -3.21
C GLU A 18 -5.93 -14.99 -3.22
N LYS A 19 -5.18 -14.44 -2.26
CA LYS A 19 -3.72 -14.67 -2.17
C LYS A 19 -3.29 -15.77 -1.21
N ASN A 20 -4.22 -16.30 -0.40
CA ASN A 20 -3.94 -17.27 0.67
C ASN A 20 -2.72 -16.86 1.53
N ALA A 21 -2.63 -15.56 1.86
CA ALA A 21 -1.49 -15.01 2.55
C ALA A 21 -1.39 -15.55 3.98
N SER A 22 -0.17 -15.91 4.41
CA SER A 22 0.08 -16.28 5.80
C SER A 22 -0.24 -15.12 6.76
N SER A 23 -0.54 -15.42 8.02
CA SER A 23 -0.84 -14.39 9.03
C SER A 23 0.26 -13.32 9.14
N ASN A 24 1.53 -13.73 9.02
CA ASN A 24 2.66 -12.80 9.04
C ASN A 24 2.66 -11.87 7.83
N THR A 25 2.39 -12.40 6.63
CA THR A 25 2.31 -11.60 5.39
C THR A 25 1.12 -10.65 5.45
N LEU A 26 -0.04 -11.15 5.87
CA LEU A 26 -1.26 -10.37 6.05
C LEU A 26 -1.04 -9.17 6.97
N ASN A 27 -0.57 -9.42 8.20
CA ASN A 27 -0.36 -8.38 9.21
C ASN A 27 0.69 -7.37 8.76
N SER A 28 1.75 -7.85 8.12
CA SER A 28 2.81 -7.03 7.55
C SER A 28 2.28 -6.10 6.46
N TYR A 29 1.47 -6.63 5.53
CA TYR A 29 0.95 -5.87 4.40
C TYR A 29 -0.12 -4.86 4.84
N LEU A 30 -1.03 -5.24 5.76
CA LEU A 30 -2.03 -4.31 6.28
C LEU A 30 -1.37 -3.16 7.07
N ARG A 31 -0.33 -3.45 7.84
CA ARG A 31 0.42 -2.43 8.57
C ARG A 31 1.11 -1.45 7.61
N ASP A 32 1.79 -1.97 6.58
CA ASP A 32 2.49 -1.12 5.62
C ASP A 32 1.50 -0.27 4.81
N LEU A 33 0.36 -0.84 4.39
CA LEU A 33 -0.67 -0.08 3.65
C LEU A 33 -1.30 1.01 4.52
N ARG A 34 -1.57 0.71 5.79
CA ARG A 34 -2.08 1.69 6.76
C ARG A 34 -1.09 2.85 6.93
N GLN A 35 0.19 2.55 7.17
CA GLN A 35 1.21 3.59 7.32
C GLN A 35 1.36 4.47 6.09
N PHE A 36 1.22 3.90 4.88
CA PHE A 36 1.23 4.68 3.66
C PHE A 36 -0.02 5.57 3.54
N GLY A 37 -1.21 5.03 3.81
CA GLY A 37 -2.46 5.80 3.78
C GLY A 37 -2.47 6.95 4.79
N ASP A 38 -1.98 6.71 6.01
CA ASP A 38 -1.85 7.73 7.05
C ASP A 38 -0.86 8.82 6.61
N TRP A 39 0.27 8.44 6.00
CA TRP A 39 1.27 9.39 5.49
C TRP A 39 0.74 10.24 4.33
N LEU A 40 0.00 9.63 3.39
CA LEU A 40 -0.65 10.37 2.29
C LEU A 40 -1.66 11.38 2.84
N SER A 41 -2.51 10.96 3.78
CA SER A 41 -3.50 11.85 4.39
C SER A 41 -2.84 13.02 5.13
N ALA A 42 -1.70 12.79 5.79
CA ALA A 42 -1.01 13.81 6.58
C ALA A 42 -0.14 14.77 5.75
N THR A 43 0.32 14.36 4.56
CA THR A 43 1.30 15.13 3.78
C THR A 43 0.79 15.60 2.42
N GLN A 44 -0.16 14.87 1.82
CA GLN A 44 -0.69 15.14 0.48
C GLN A 44 -2.21 15.39 0.48
N GLU A 45 -2.87 15.25 1.63
CA GLU A 45 -4.34 15.35 1.77
C GLU A 45 -5.12 14.46 0.78
N MET A 46 -4.56 13.30 0.43
CA MET A 46 -5.09 12.45 -0.63
C MET A 46 -5.36 11.00 -0.18
N PRO A 47 -6.34 10.31 -0.79
CA PRO A 47 -6.59 8.90 -0.54
C PRO A 47 -5.64 7.97 -1.34
N LEU A 48 -5.53 6.71 -0.90
CA LEU A 48 -4.68 5.68 -1.51
C LEU A 48 -4.90 5.52 -3.03
N GLN A 49 -6.14 5.64 -3.49
CA GLN A 49 -6.52 5.43 -4.88
C GLN A 49 -6.07 6.55 -5.82
N GLN A 50 -5.68 7.71 -5.29
CA GLN A 50 -5.19 8.83 -6.08
C GLN A 50 -3.67 8.91 -6.14
N ALA A 51 -2.95 8.20 -5.25
CA ALA A 51 -1.50 8.23 -5.24
C ALA A 51 -0.91 7.57 -6.49
N GLY A 52 0.04 8.27 -7.12
CA GLY A 52 0.79 7.85 -8.29
C GLY A 52 2.24 7.48 -7.96
N GLU A 53 3.06 7.36 -9.01
CA GLU A 53 4.48 6.99 -8.87
C GLU A 53 5.27 8.03 -8.05
N GLU A 54 4.91 9.31 -8.17
CA GLU A 54 5.57 10.41 -7.47
C GLU A 54 5.39 10.30 -5.95
N GLU A 55 4.16 10.08 -5.48
CA GLU A 55 3.87 9.95 -4.05
C GLU A 55 4.50 8.69 -3.46
N ILE A 56 4.50 7.58 -4.21
CA ILE A 56 5.13 6.34 -3.79
C ILE A 56 6.65 6.53 -3.68
N SER A 57 7.27 7.20 -4.66
CA SER A 57 8.69 7.55 -4.64
C SER A 57 9.04 8.46 -3.46
N ALA A 58 8.20 9.47 -3.20
CA ALA A 58 8.33 10.37 -2.06
C ALA A 58 8.21 9.61 -0.74
N TYR A 59 7.27 8.66 -0.63
CA TYR A 59 7.10 7.84 0.55
C TYR A 59 8.31 6.94 0.81
N TYR A 60 8.89 6.31 -0.22
CA TYR A 60 10.10 5.51 -0.05
C TYR A 60 11.30 6.36 0.40
N ARG A 61 11.43 7.59 -0.11
CA ARG A 61 12.44 8.55 0.40
C ARG A 61 12.18 8.88 1.86
N PHE A 62 10.93 9.15 2.24
CA PHE A 62 10.54 9.39 3.63
C PHE A 62 10.88 8.21 4.55
N LEU A 63 10.57 6.96 4.15
CA LEU A 63 10.90 5.77 4.94
C LEU A 63 12.41 5.62 5.18
N ARG A 64 13.22 5.85 4.14
CA ARG A 64 14.69 5.79 4.22
C ARG A 64 15.24 6.90 5.12
N ALA A 65 14.76 8.14 4.96
CA ALA A 65 15.13 9.27 5.81
C ALA A 65 14.72 9.04 7.27
N SER A 66 13.63 8.31 7.51
CA SER A 66 13.16 7.91 8.84
C SER A 66 13.91 6.70 9.43
N GLY A 67 15.03 6.29 8.84
CA GLY A 67 15.87 5.19 9.34
C GLY A 67 15.29 3.79 9.18
N LYS A 68 14.26 3.60 8.34
CA LYS A 68 13.73 2.25 8.07
C LYS A 68 14.74 1.41 7.30
N SER A 69 14.88 0.14 7.70
CA SER A 69 15.78 -0.79 7.04
C SER A 69 15.39 -1.04 5.58
N GLN A 70 16.36 -1.39 4.75
CA GLN A 70 16.12 -1.75 3.35
C GLN A 70 15.08 -2.87 3.24
N ALA A 71 15.13 -3.87 4.12
CA ALA A 71 14.15 -4.96 4.17
C ALA A 71 12.71 -4.45 4.43
N THR A 72 12.56 -3.42 5.27
CA THR A 72 11.25 -2.80 5.53
C THR A 72 10.73 -2.08 4.30
N VAL A 73 11.57 -1.30 3.62
CA VAL A 73 11.20 -0.58 2.40
C VAL A 73 10.82 -1.56 1.28
N GLN A 74 11.58 -2.65 1.13
CA GLN A 74 11.28 -3.69 0.14
C GLN A 74 9.96 -4.41 0.42
N ARG A 75 9.68 -4.73 1.69
CA ARG A 75 8.40 -5.32 2.09
C ARG A 75 7.24 -4.37 1.83
N CYS A 76 7.41 -3.08 2.13
CA CYS A 76 6.42 -2.04 1.82
C CYS A 76 6.19 -1.92 0.30
N SER A 77 7.25 -1.95 -0.52
CA SER A 77 7.12 -1.97 -1.98
C SER A 77 6.33 -3.17 -2.48
N ALA A 78 6.60 -4.36 -1.94
CA ALA A 78 5.82 -5.55 -2.28
C ALA A 78 4.34 -5.41 -1.86
N THR A 79 4.07 -4.80 -0.70
CA THR A 79 2.71 -4.48 -0.26
C THR A 79 2.00 -3.54 -1.23
N LEU A 80 2.61 -2.41 -1.60
CA LEU A 80 1.97 -1.42 -2.48
C LEU A 80 1.72 -2.02 -3.87
N ARG A 81 2.69 -2.74 -4.44
CA ARG A 81 2.49 -3.45 -5.71
C ARG A 81 1.31 -4.43 -5.66
N CYS A 82 1.19 -5.19 -4.57
CA CYS A 82 0.08 -6.12 -4.37
C CYS A 82 -1.26 -5.42 -4.21
N TYR A 83 -1.32 -4.32 -3.45
CA TYR A 83 -2.53 -3.54 -3.25
C TYR A 83 -3.03 -2.89 -4.55
N TYR A 84 -2.15 -2.25 -5.32
CA TYR A 84 -2.55 -1.64 -6.58
C TYR A 84 -2.92 -2.67 -7.64
N ALA A 85 -2.28 -3.86 -7.65
CA ALA A 85 -2.72 -4.98 -8.47
C ALA A 85 -4.16 -5.42 -8.11
N HIS A 86 -4.49 -5.50 -6.81
CA HIS A 86 -5.85 -5.76 -6.36
C HIS A 86 -6.86 -4.71 -6.87
N LEU A 87 -6.50 -3.43 -6.88
CA LEU A 87 -7.39 -2.38 -7.42
C LEU A 87 -7.62 -2.52 -8.93
N ILE A 88 -6.61 -2.98 -9.68
CA ILE A 88 -6.74 -3.29 -11.11
C ILE A 88 -7.65 -4.50 -11.31
N ASP A 89 -7.48 -5.57 -10.52
CA ASP A 89 -8.34 -6.76 -10.57
C ASP A 89 -9.82 -6.39 -10.31
N LYS A 90 -10.08 -5.39 -9.46
CA LYS A 90 -11.42 -4.83 -9.21
C LYS A 90 -11.84 -3.76 -10.22
N ARG A 91 -11.07 -3.52 -11.29
CA ARG A 91 -11.29 -2.49 -12.33
C ARG A 91 -11.42 -1.07 -11.79
N LYS A 92 -10.84 -0.79 -10.61
CA LYS A 92 -10.82 0.54 -10.00
C LYS A 92 -9.70 1.42 -10.56
N LEU A 93 -8.62 0.79 -11.04
CA LEU A 93 -7.49 1.46 -11.69
C LEU A 93 -7.15 0.76 -13.00
N LYS A 94 -6.49 1.49 -13.90
CA LYS A 94 -6.03 0.97 -15.20
C LYS A 94 -4.56 0.53 -15.19
N ASP A 95 -3.76 1.08 -14.28
CA ASP A 95 -2.34 0.78 -14.15
C ASP A 95 -1.92 0.78 -12.67
N ASN A 96 -0.76 0.16 -12.40
CA ASN A 96 -0.21 -0.01 -11.07
C ASN A 96 0.89 1.03 -10.83
N PRO A 97 0.63 2.10 -10.06
CA PRO A 97 1.61 3.15 -9.81
C PRO A 97 2.82 2.68 -8.97
N ALA A 98 2.78 1.48 -8.39
CA ALA A 98 3.92 0.92 -7.66
C ALA A 98 4.79 -0.01 -8.54
N ARG A 99 4.47 -0.19 -9.83
CA ARG A 99 5.11 -1.22 -10.67
C ARG A 99 6.58 -0.95 -10.94
N HIS A 100 6.96 0.32 -11.09
CA HIS A 100 8.29 0.74 -11.57
C HIS A 100 9.06 1.60 -10.56
N VAL A 101 8.63 1.60 -9.29
CA VAL A 101 9.13 2.48 -8.22
C VAL A 101 9.98 1.76 -7.18
#